data_AF-A0A495JQ19-F1
#
_entry.id   AF-A0A495JQ19-F1
#
_cell.length_a   1.000
_cell.length_b   1.000
_cell.length_c   1.000
_cell.angle_alpha   90.00
_cell.angle_beta   90.00
_cell.angle_gamma   90.00
#
_symmetry.space_group_name_H-M   'P 1'
#
loop_
_entity.id
_entity.type
_entity.pdbx_description
1 polymer ?
#
loop_
_entity_poly.entity_id
_entity_poly.type
_entity_poly.pdbx_seq_one_letter_code
_entity_poly.pdbx_strand_id
1 'polypeptide(L)'
;MTRRAAEVRLDALLRTACAVIKERGLANTRTADVAQAAGVSQALVFYHFSTKERLLAQAFAYAAEQDLARLDAVMRSSARPLEKLRKILKLYAPSGRAKSWGMWIDGWSESLRTPELEKVSRRLDLRWKEDLTDIIAAGVEDGVFVCDDPAGAAWRINALIDGLAVQSAVHDRVITRRQLSDWVRLATARELGLAPEQLEG
;
A
#
# COMPACT_ATOMS: atom_id res chain seq x y z
N MET A 1 11.99 27.25 -17.73
CA MET A 1 11.71 25.83 -17.37
C MET A 1 10.24 25.56 -17.68
N THR A 2 9.92 24.70 -18.65
CA THR A 2 8.53 24.37 -18.99
C THR A 2 7.85 23.63 -17.84
N ARG A 3 6.55 23.86 -17.61
CA ARG A 3 5.76 23.20 -16.55
C ARG A 3 5.94 21.67 -16.52
N ARG A 4 5.92 21.04 -17.69
CA ARG A 4 6.15 19.61 -17.88
C ARG A 4 7.55 19.13 -17.43
N ALA A 5 8.59 19.95 -17.60
CA ALA A 5 9.95 19.62 -17.16
C ALA A 5 10.15 19.82 -15.65
N ALA A 6 9.37 20.73 -15.03
CA ALA A 6 9.31 20.86 -13.58
C ALA A 6 8.55 19.70 -12.93
N GLU A 7 7.42 19.27 -13.53
CA GLU A 7 6.62 18.13 -13.06
C GLU A 7 7.40 16.80 -13.16
N VAL A 8 8.07 16.53 -14.29
CA VAL A 8 8.92 15.33 -14.46
C VAL A 8 10.04 15.28 -13.41
N ARG A 9 10.58 16.44 -13.04
CA ARG A 9 11.67 16.55 -12.06
C ARG A 9 11.18 16.39 -10.62
N LEU A 10 9.95 16.81 -10.32
CA LEU A 10 9.29 16.55 -9.04
C LEU A 10 8.93 15.06 -8.88
N ASP A 11 8.38 14.42 -9.91
CA ASP A 11 8.11 12.97 -9.91
C ASP A 11 9.38 12.17 -9.62
N ALA A 12 10.48 12.49 -10.33
CA ALA A 12 11.77 11.84 -10.13
C ALA A 12 12.30 12.01 -8.70
N LEU A 13 12.16 13.22 -8.12
CA LEU A 13 12.54 13.48 -6.73
C LEU A 13 11.69 12.69 -5.73
N LEU A 14 10.37 12.65 -5.91
CA LEU A 14 9.45 11.91 -5.03
C LEU A 14 9.68 10.40 -5.11
N ARG A 15 9.88 9.87 -6.32
CA ARG A 15 10.25 8.47 -6.55
C ARG A 15 11.56 8.11 -5.85
N THR A 16 12.56 8.98 -5.95
CA THR A 16 13.85 8.80 -5.29
C THR A 16 13.70 8.86 -3.77
N ALA A 17 12.93 9.81 -3.25
CA ALA A 17 12.64 9.92 -1.83
C ALA A 17 11.97 8.65 -1.29
N CYS A 18 10.99 8.10 -2.01
CA CYS A 18 10.34 6.84 -1.64
C CYS A 18 11.33 5.67 -1.57
N ALA A 19 12.27 5.59 -2.53
CA ALA A 19 13.30 4.54 -2.53
C ALA A 19 14.24 4.66 -1.31
N VAL A 20 14.70 5.88 -1.00
CA VAL A 20 15.54 6.15 0.17
C VAL A 20 14.80 5.83 1.47
N ILE A 21 13.54 6.22 1.59
CA ILE A 21 12.69 5.92 2.77
C ILE A 21 12.50 4.42 2.94
N LYS A 22 12.23 3.67 1.86
CA LYS A 22 12.11 2.20 1.91
C LYS A 22 13.41 1.53 2.34
N GLU A 23 14.57 2.09 1.99
CA GLU A 23 15.85 1.52 2.34
C GLU A 23 16.25 1.78 3.80
N ARG A 24 16.05 3.02 4.26
CA ARG A 24 16.60 3.56 5.52
C ARG A 24 15.56 3.70 6.65
N GLY A 25 14.27 3.71 6.31
CA GLY A 25 13.18 4.11 7.20
C GLY A 25 12.95 5.63 7.20
N LEU A 26 11.73 6.05 7.57
CA LEU A 26 11.33 7.45 7.57
C LEU A 26 12.15 8.29 8.55
N ALA A 27 12.38 7.78 9.76
CA ALA A 27 13.14 8.47 10.81
C ALA A 27 14.59 8.77 10.38
N ASN A 28 15.27 7.81 9.75
CA ASN A 28 16.68 7.92 9.37
C ASN A 28 16.93 8.66 8.06
N THR A 29 15.89 8.93 7.26
CA THR A 29 16.03 9.62 5.98
C THR A 29 16.28 11.11 6.19
N ARG A 30 17.34 11.66 5.58
CA ARG A 30 17.64 13.11 5.56
C ARG A 30 17.41 13.69 4.17
N THR A 31 17.14 14.99 4.08
CA THR A 31 17.02 15.68 2.78
C THR A 31 18.29 15.58 1.94
N ALA A 32 19.46 15.56 2.60
CA ALA A 32 20.75 15.33 1.96
C ALA A 32 20.88 13.94 1.31
N ASP A 33 20.32 12.90 1.92
CA ASP A 33 20.34 11.54 1.36
C ASP A 33 19.53 11.47 0.07
N VAL A 34 18.36 12.13 0.05
CA VAL A 34 17.51 12.21 -1.14
C VAL A 34 18.18 13.03 -2.24
N ALA A 35 18.80 14.16 -1.89
CA ALA A 35 19.53 14.99 -2.84
C ALA A 35 20.69 14.21 -3.50
N GLN A 36 21.48 13.51 -2.68
CA GLN A 36 22.58 12.66 -3.14
C GLN A 36 22.08 11.54 -4.05
N ALA A 37 21.04 10.81 -3.63
CA ALA A 37 20.47 9.73 -4.42
C ALA A 37 19.85 10.21 -5.75
N ALA A 38 19.31 11.43 -5.77
CA ALA A 38 18.72 12.03 -6.96
C ALA A 38 19.76 12.74 -7.86
N GLY A 39 21.02 12.84 -7.44
CA GLY A 39 22.06 13.56 -8.17
C GLY A 39 21.81 15.07 -8.27
N VAL A 40 21.16 15.67 -7.26
CA VAL A 40 20.84 17.11 -7.24
C VAL A 40 21.40 17.80 -5.99
N SER A 41 21.38 19.14 -5.98
CA SER A 41 21.75 19.90 -4.79
C SER A 41 20.68 19.80 -3.70
N GLN A 42 21.12 19.84 -2.45
CA GLN A 42 20.19 19.90 -1.31
C GLN A 42 19.30 21.15 -1.35
N ALA A 43 19.81 22.25 -1.90
CA ALA A 43 19.04 23.48 -2.14
C ALA A 43 17.85 23.25 -3.08
N LEU A 44 17.98 22.39 -4.11
CA LEU A 44 16.86 22.04 -4.99
C LEU A 44 15.79 21.23 -4.25
N VAL A 45 16.19 20.32 -3.35
CA VAL A 45 15.24 19.58 -2.50
C VAL A 45 14.50 20.55 -1.57
N PHE A 46 15.20 21.47 -0.91
CA PHE A 46 14.56 22.49 -0.08
C PHE A 46 13.65 23.43 -0.87
N TYR A 47 14.02 23.76 -2.12
CA TYR A 47 13.16 24.56 -3.01
C TYR A 47 11.80 23.88 -3.26
N HIS A 48 11.78 22.57 -3.44
CA HIS A 48 10.53 21.84 -3.70
C HIS A 48 9.71 21.54 -2.44
N PHE A 49 10.36 21.24 -1.32
CA PHE A 49 9.66 20.67 -0.15
C PHE A 49 9.68 21.58 1.08
N SER A 50 10.56 22.57 1.15
CA SER A 50 10.78 23.48 2.28
C SER A 50 11.29 22.84 3.57
N THR A 51 10.77 21.67 3.98
CA THR A 51 11.19 20.94 5.19
C THR A 51 11.30 19.44 4.94
N LYS A 52 11.94 18.71 5.87
CA LYS A 52 12.02 17.24 5.82
C LYS A 52 10.63 16.63 5.93
N GLU A 53 9.79 17.14 6.82
CA GLU A 53 8.45 16.64 7.11
C GLU A 53 7.56 16.75 5.87
N ARG A 54 7.63 17.89 5.17
CA ARG A 54 6.92 18.08 3.89
C ARG A 54 7.42 17.16 2.79
N LEU A 55 8.72 16.91 2.69
CA LEU A 55 9.29 15.93 1.76
C LEU A 55 8.72 14.53 2.06
N LEU A 56 8.73 14.12 3.32
CA LEU A 56 8.24 12.81 3.75
C LEU A 56 6.73 12.66 3.49
N ALA A 57 5.92 13.66 3.83
CA ALA A 57 4.49 13.65 3.59
C ALA A 57 4.15 13.58 2.09
N GLN A 58 4.85 14.35 1.24
CA GLN A 58 4.65 14.28 -0.21
C GLN A 58 5.15 12.95 -0.81
N ALA A 59 6.24 12.38 -0.29
CA ALA A 59 6.71 11.06 -0.70
C ALA A 59 5.70 9.97 -0.32
N PHE A 60 5.09 10.05 0.86
CA PHE A 60 4.01 9.15 1.25
C PHE A 60 2.78 9.29 0.35
N ALA A 61 2.33 10.53 0.09
CA ALA A 61 1.22 10.78 -0.80
C ALA A 61 1.49 10.28 -2.22
N TYR A 62 2.72 10.44 -2.71
CA TYR A 62 3.17 9.88 -3.97
C TYR A 62 3.07 8.34 -3.98
N ALA A 63 3.56 7.67 -2.94
CA ALA A 63 3.45 6.22 -2.83
C ALA A 63 1.99 5.74 -2.78
N ALA A 64 1.12 6.46 -2.07
CA ALA A 64 -0.32 6.18 -2.02
C ALA A 64 -0.98 6.28 -3.39
N GLU A 65 -0.66 7.32 -4.18
CA GLU A 65 -1.16 7.44 -5.55
C GLU A 65 -0.65 6.31 -6.47
N GLN A 66 0.60 5.86 -6.29
CA GLN A 66 1.13 4.72 -7.04
C GLN A 66 0.41 3.41 -6.67
N ASP A 67 0.05 3.22 -5.41
CA ASP A 67 -0.71 2.06 -4.97
C ASP A 67 -2.14 2.12 -5.50
N LEU A 68 -2.84 3.27 -5.37
CA LEU A 68 -4.15 3.51 -5.97
C LEU A 68 -4.17 3.19 -7.47
N ALA A 69 -3.17 3.64 -8.22
CA ALA A 69 -3.06 3.35 -9.65
C ALA A 69 -2.97 1.84 -9.97
N ARG A 70 -2.38 1.03 -9.07
CA ARG A 70 -2.33 -0.43 -9.20
C ARG A 70 -3.67 -1.08 -8.88
N LEU A 71 -4.38 -0.63 -7.84
CA LEU A 71 -5.75 -1.10 -7.56
C LEU A 71 -6.65 -0.83 -8.77
N ASP A 72 -6.63 0.41 -9.23
CA ASP A 72 -7.38 0.88 -10.39
C ASP A 72 -7.15 0.00 -11.63
N ALA A 73 -5.92 -0.45 -11.87
CA ALA A 73 -5.60 -1.36 -12.97
C ALA A 73 -6.23 -2.75 -12.80
N VAL A 74 -6.34 -3.26 -11.57
CA VAL A 74 -7.05 -4.52 -11.27
C VAL A 74 -8.55 -4.33 -11.47
N MET A 75 -9.12 -3.25 -10.95
CA MET A 75 -10.55 -2.97 -11.02
C MET A 75 -11.03 -2.76 -12.45
N ARG A 76 -10.26 -2.04 -13.28
CA ARG A 76 -10.55 -1.82 -14.71
C ARG A 76 -10.30 -3.04 -15.60
N SER A 77 -9.71 -4.13 -15.08
CA SER A 77 -9.49 -5.34 -15.87
C SER A 77 -10.80 -6.10 -16.11
N SER A 78 -10.87 -6.84 -17.22
CA SER A 78 -11.99 -7.75 -17.56
C SER A 78 -11.90 -9.11 -16.85
N ALA A 79 -11.08 -9.22 -15.80
CA ALA A 79 -10.91 -10.46 -15.05
C ALA A 79 -12.16 -10.79 -14.22
N ARG A 80 -12.43 -12.09 -14.03
CA ARG A 80 -13.52 -12.56 -13.15
C ARG A 80 -13.26 -12.19 -11.69
N PRO A 81 -14.30 -12.10 -10.81
CA PRO A 81 -14.14 -11.69 -9.41
C PRO A 81 -13.06 -12.46 -8.66
N LEU A 82 -12.99 -13.79 -8.80
CA LEU A 82 -11.95 -14.62 -8.16
C LEU A 82 -10.52 -14.21 -8.58
N GLU A 83 -10.31 -13.90 -9.86
CA GLU A 83 -9.00 -13.47 -10.35
C GLU A 83 -8.65 -12.05 -9.88
N LYS A 84 -9.64 -11.15 -9.81
CA LYS A 84 -9.45 -9.82 -9.22
C LYS A 84 -9.08 -9.92 -7.74
N LEU A 85 -9.77 -10.78 -6.99
CA LEU A 85 -9.49 -11.05 -5.58
C LEU A 85 -8.05 -11.54 -5.38
N ARG A 86 -7.61 -12.57 -6.13
CA ARG A 86 -6.23 -13.07 -6.08
C ARG A 86 -5.21 -11.96 -6.35
N LYS A 87 -5.45 -11.13 -7.37
CA LYS A 87 -4.58 -9.99 -7.70
C LYS A 87 -4.54 -8.96 -6.56
N ILE A 88 -5.67 -8.60 -5.98
CA ILE A 88 -5.75 -7.68 -4.84
C ILE A 88 -4.98 -8.23 -3.64
N LEU A 89 -5.21 -9.49 -3.25
CA LEU A 89 -4.51 -10.11 -2.12
C LEU A 89 -3.00 -10.13 -2.34
N LYS A 90 -2.55 -10.37 -3.57
CA LYS A 90 -1.13 -10.35 -3.93
C LYS A 90 -0.52 -8.95 -3.92
N LEU A 91 -1.28 -7.93 -4.32
CA LEU A 91 -0.85 -6.53 -4.24
C LEU A 91 -0.73 -6.07 -2.78
N TYR A 92 -1.66 -6.50 -1.93
CA TYR A 92 -1.68 -6.18 -0.49
C TYR A 92 -0.62 -6.95 0.30
N ALA A 93 -0.36 -8.20 -0.09
CA ALA A 93 0.60 -9.05 0.61
C ALA A 93 1.97 -8.37 0.68
N PRO A 94 2.70 -8.50 1.82
CA PRO A 94 4.10 -8.10 1.95
C PRO A 94 5.01 -8.80 0.92
N SER A 95 4.99 -8.34 -0.32
CA SER A 95 5.73 -8.92 -1.44
C SER A 95 7.15 -8.34 -1.45
N GLY A 96 8.01 -8.85 -0.56
CA GLY A 96 9.41 -8.43 -0.50
C GLY A 96 10.01 -8.56 0.88
N ARG A 97 11.29 -8.14 1.02
CA ARG A 97 11.85 -7.93 2.37
C ARG A 97 10.95 -6.90 3.06
N ALA A 98 10.61 -7.14 4.33
CA ALA A 98 9.67 -6.38 5.16
C ALA A 98 9.76 -4.83 5.10
N LYS A 99 10.83 -4.31 4.49
CA LYS A 99 11.06 -2.91 4.13
C LYS A 99 9.95 -2.23 3.32
N SER A 100 9.10 -2.95 2.57
CA SER A 100 7.98 -2.31 1.84
C SER A 100 6.88 -1.77 2.76
N TRP A 101 6.62 -2.45 3.87
CA TRP A 101 5.59 -2.08 4.85
C TRP A 101 6.07 -1.06 5.88
N GLY A 102 7.39 -0.92 6.09
CA GLY A 102 7.94 0.08 7.00
C GLY A 102 7.49 1.50 6.66
N MET A 103 7.41 1.85 5.37
CA MET A 103 6.91 3.15 4.93
C MET A 103 5.44 3.39 5.29
N TRP A 104 4.60 2.34 5.23
CA TRP A 104 3.19 2.43 5.61
C TRP A 104 3.02 2.54 7.12
N ILE A 105 3.75 1.74 7.89
CA ILE A 105 3.76 1.80 9.36
C ILE A 105 4.21 3.18 9.85
N ASP A 106 5.31 3.70 9.28
CA ASP A 106 5.81 5.05 9.57
C ASP A 106 4.75 6.10 9.21
N GLY A 107 4.12 5.97 8.04
CA GLY A 107 3.08 6.90 7.58
C GLY A 107 1.80 6.87 8.42
N TRP A 108 1.36 5.69 8.90
CA TRP A 108 0.25 5.55 9.83
C TRP A 108 0.56 6.18 11.18
N SER A 109 1.77 5.95 11.70
CA SER A 109 2.22 6.56 12.96
C SER A 109 2.25 8.09 12.85
N GLU A 110 2.73 8.62 11.74
CA GLU A 110 2.81 10.06 11.50
C GLU A 110 1.43 10.69 11.24
N SER A 111 0.50 9.95 10.63
CA SER A 111 -0.89 10.38 10.43
C SER A 111 -1.61 10.70 11.74
N LEU A 112 -1.18 10.12 12.87
CA LEU A 112 -1.72 10.46 14.20
C LEU A 112 -1.42 11.90 14.63
N ARG A 113 -0.45 12.56 13.98
CA ARG A 113 0.03 13.92 14.35
C ARG A 113 -0.05 14.92 13.21
N THR A 114 -0.18 14.45 11.97
CA THR A 114 -0.19 15.30 10.76
C THR A 114 -1.51 15.13 10.00
N PRO A 115 -2.48 16.08 10.13
CA PRO A 115 -3.82 15.97 9.54
C PRO A 115 -3.84 15.81 8.01
N GLU A 116 -2.89 16.42 7.30
CA GLU A 116 -2.79 16.30 5.85
C GLU A 116 -2.41 14.88 5.44
N LEU A 117 -1.55 14.22 6.22
CA LEU A 117 -1.13 12.85 5.99
C LEU A 117 -2.26 11.87 6.33
N GLU A 118 -2.98 12.14 7.41
CA GLU A 118 -4.18 11.38 7.81
C GLU A 118 -5.21 11.34 6.69
N LYS A 119 -5.51 12.48 6.04
CA LYS A 119 -6.47 12.52 4.93
C LYS A 119 -6.06 11.63 3.76
N VAL A 120 -4.76 11.61 3.45
CA VAL A 120 -4.21 10.77 2.37
C VAL A 120 -4.24 9.29 2.76
N SER A 121 -3.83 8.97 3.98
CA SER A 121 -3.84 7.61 4.53
C SER A 121 -5.27 7.06 4.56
N ARG A 122 -6.23 7.82 5.09
CA ARG A 122 -7.64 7.44 5.15
C ARG A 122 -8.23 7.21 3.76
N ARG A 123 -7.92 8.08 2.79
CA ARG A 123 -8.40 7.90 1.41
C ARG A 123 -7.90 6.60 0.79
N LEU A 124 -6.61 6.26 0.97
CA LEU A 124 -6.06 5.00 0.49
C LEU A 124 -6.71 3.80 1.20
N ASP A 125 -6.81 3.87 2.52
CA ASP A 125 -7.38 2.83 3.37
C ASP A 125 -8.82 2.47 3.00
N LEU A 126 -9.66 3.50 2.81
CA LEU A 126 -11.05 3.32 2.39
C LEU A 126 -11.14 2.77 0.96
N ARG A 127 -10.33 3.27 0.02
CA ARG A 127 -10.33 2.76 -1.36
C ARG A 127 -10.00 1.28 -1.46
N TRP A 128 -9.07 0.79 -0.67
CA TRP A 128 -8.79 -0.66 -0.59
C TRP A 128 -10.00 -1.48 -0.13
N LYS A 129 -10.76 -0.95 0.83
CA LYS A 129 -11.94 -1.64 1.39
C LYS A 129 -13.13 -1.57 0.44
N GLU A 130 -13.35 -0.42 -0.18
CA GLU A 130 -14.37 -0.21 -1.21
C GLU A 130 -14.12 -1.12 -2.42
N ASP A 131 -12.92 -1.10 -3.00
CA ASP A 131 -12.59 -1.93 -4.17
C ASP A 131 -12.69 -3.44 -3.84
N LEU A 132 -12.29 -3.86 -2.63
CA LEU A 132 -12.47 -5.25 -2.19
C LEU A 132 -13.95 -5.61 -1.96
N THR A 133 -14.75 -4.68 -1.41
CA THR A 133 -16.20 -4.85 -1.25
C THR A 133 -16.85 -5.08 -2.60
N ASP A 134 -16.50 -4.28 -3.61
CA ASP A 134 -17.03 -4.40 -4.97
C ASP A 134 -16.68 -5.75 -5.61
N ILE A 135 -15.44 -6.22 -5.42
CA ILE A 135 -15.02 -7.55 -5.91
C ILE A 135 -15.82 -8.65 -5.22
N ILE A 136 -16.01 -8.58 -3.90
CA ILE A 136 -16.75 -9.60 -3.14
C ILE A 136 -18.22 -9.59 -3.57
N ALA A 137 -18.85 -8.42 -3.65
CA ALA A 137 -20.23 -8.27 -4.08
C ALA A 137 -20.45 -8.83 -5.49
N ALA A 138 -19.58 -8.48 -6.45
CA ALA A 138 -19.64 -9.03 -7.80
C ALA A 138 -19.47 -10.56 -7.83
N GLY A 139 -18.61 -11.11 -6.98
CA GLY A 139 -18.45 -12.57 -6.89
C GLY A 139 -19.62 -13.29 -6.23
N VAL A 140 -20.34 -12.64 -5.31
CA VAL A 140 -21.61 -13.16 -4.77
C VAL A 140 -22.69 -13.14 -5.86
N GLU A 141 -22.80 -12.05 -6.63
CA GLU A 141 -23.74 -11.93 -7.75
C GLU A 141 -23.46 -12.99 -8.84
N ASP A 142 -22.19 -13.23 -9.16
CA ASP A 142 -21.75 -14.28 -10.10
C ASP A 142 -21.87 -15.71 -9.52
N GLY A 143 -22.26 -15.86 -8.26
CA GLY A 143 -22.39 -17.15 -7.56
C GLY A 143 -21.07 -17.88 -7.29
N VAL A 144 -19.93 -17.19 -7.42
CA VAL A 144 -18.59 -17.76 -7.14
C VAL A 144 -18.20 -17.62 -5.68
N PHE A 145 -18.77 -16.66 -4.95
CA PHE A 145 -18.58 -16.47 -3.51
C PHE A 145 -19.89 -16.67 -2.75
N VAL A 146 -19.78 -17.07 -1.49
CA VAL A 146 -20.90 -17.09 -0.52
C VAL A 146 -20.52 -16.15 0.62
N CYS A 147 -21.17 -14.99 0.68
CA CYS A 147 -20.90 -13.96 1.69
C CYS A 147 -22.15 -13.08 1.89
N ASP A 148 -22.65 -13.01 3.13
CA ASP A 148 -23.84 -12.22 3.46
C ASP A 148 -23.53 -10.72 3.66
N ASP A 149 -22.28 -10.40 4.01
CA ASP A 149 -21.81 -9.05 4.30
C ASP A 149 -20.48 -8.76 3.58
N PRO A 150 -20.52 -8.43 2.27
CA PRO A 150 -19.32 -8.11 1.49
C PRO A 150 -18.47 -7.00 2.10
N ALA A 151 -19.12 -5.95 2.64
CA ALA A 151 -18.43 -4.81 3.23
C ALA A 151 -17.68 -5.23 4.50
N GLY A 152 -18.35 -5.89 5.44
CA GLY A 152 -17.70 -6.36 6.66
C GLY A 152 -16.60 -7.40 6.39
N ALA A 153 -16.79 -8.29 5.41
CA ALA A 153 -15.75 -9.22 4.98
C ALA A 153 -14.51 -8.47 4.48
N ALA A 154 -14.69 -7.42 3.66
CA ALA A 154 -13.59 -6.59 3.19
C ALA A 154 -12.84 -5.92 4.36
N TRP A 155 -13.55 -5.38 5.35
CA TRP A 155 -12.95 -4.80 6.56
C TRP A 155 -12.13 -5.82 7.36
N ARG A 156 -12.68 -7.01 7.61
CA ARG A 156 -12.00 -8.07 8.39
C ARG A 156 -10.77 -8.60 7.68
N ILE A 157 -10.85 -8.82 6.36
CA ILE A 157 -9.72 -9.27 5.53
C ILE A 157 -8.60 -8.22 5.55
N ASN A 158 -8.90 -6.95 5.32
CA ASN A 158 -7.91 -5.87 5.38
C ASN A 158 -7.25 -5.80 6.76
N ALA A 159 -8.04 -5.78 7.84
CA ALA A 159 -7.53 -5.69 9.21
C ALA A 159 -6.60 -6.85 9.57
N LEU A 160 -6.89 -8.06 9.09
CA LEU A 160 -6.01 -9.21 9.26
C LEU A 160 -4.66 -9.00 8.53
N ILE A 161 -4.70 -8.53 7.28
CA ILE A 161 -3.48 -8.31 6.50
C ILE A 161 -2.63 -7.21 7.16
N ASP A 162 -3.22 -6.10 7.58
CA ASP A 162 -2.53 -5.02 8.27
C ASP A 162 -1.87 -5.51 9.57
N GLY A 163 -2.60 -6.25 10.40
CA GLY A 163 -2.08 -6.81 11.64
C GLY A 163 -0.90 -7.76 11.40
N LEU A 164 -1.02 -8.66 10.41
CA LEU A 164 0.06 -9.59 10.06
C LEU A 164 1.26 -8.87 9.43
N ALA A 165 1.03 -7.81 8.66
CA ALA A 165 2.09 -6.99 8.09
C ALA A 165 2.89 -6.27 9.17
N VAL A 166 2.22 -5.71 10.19
CA VAL A 166 2.89 -5.12 11.38
C VAL A 166 3.72 -6.17 12.10
N GLN A 167 3.14 -7.33 12.42
CA GLN A 167 3.85 -8.42 13.09
C GLN A 167 5.09 -8.85 12.30
N SER A 168 4.96 -9.06 10.99
CA SER A 168 6.08 -9.45 10.11
C SER A 168 7.13 -8.36 9.94
N ALA A 169 6.75 -7.07 10.04
CA ALA A 169 7.68 -5.96 9.85
C ALA A 169 8.46 -5.61 11.12
N VAL A 170 7.81 -5.70 12.28
CA VAL A 170 8.40 -5.31 13.57
C VAL A 170 9.16 -6.47 14.22
N HIS A 171 8.68 -7.70 14.06
CA HIS A 171 9.26 -8.88 14.73
C HIS A 171 9.91 -9.83 13.72
N ASP A 172 11.23 -9.65 13.52
CA ASP A 172 11.99 -10.50 12.59
C ASP A 172 11.87 -12.00 12.97
N ARG A 173 11.66 -12.84 11.96
CA ARG A 173 11.55 -14.31 12.05
C ARG A 173 10.41 -14.89 12.91
N VAL A 174 9.50 -14.06 13.44
CA VAL A 174 8.32 -14.57 14.19
C VAL A 174 7.28 -15.16 13.24
N ILE A 175 7.05 -14.52 12.10
CA ILE A 175 6.12 -14.98 11.06
C ILE A 175 6.88 -15.10 9.74
N THR A 176 6.82 -16.27 9.12
CA THR A 176 7.34 -16.45 7.76
C THR A 176 6.36 -15.90 6.73
N ARG A 177 6.86 -15.46 5.57
CA ARG A 177 5.98 -15.03 4.46
C ARG A 177 4.97 -16.09 4.05
N ARG A 178 5.35 -17.36 4.14
CA ARG A 178 4.48 -18.50 3.85
C ARG A 178 3.31 -18.54 4.84
N GLN A 179 3.59 -18.49 6.15
CA GLN A 179 2.55 -18.47 7.19
C GLN A 179 1.59 -17.29 7.01
N LEU A 180 2.11 -16.08 6.76
CA LEU A 180 1.26 -14.92 6.51
C LEU A 180 0.33 -15.16 5.31
N SER A 181 0.89 -15.61 4.17
CA SER A 181 0.09 -15.90 2.98
C SER A 181 -0.93 -17.03 3.20
N ASP A 182 -0.59 -18.04 4.00
CA ASP A 182 -1.47 -19.16 4.33
C ASP A 182 -2.64 -18.69 5.20
N TRP A 183 -2.38 -17.86 6.22
CA TRP A 183 -3.42 -17.35 7.11
C TRP A 183 -4.35 -16.35 6.43
N VAL A 184 -3.81 -15.45 5.59
CA VAL A 184 -4.63 -14.53 4.79
C VAL A 184 -5.53 -15.34 3.86
N ARG A 185 -4.99 -16.32 3.13
CA ARG A 185 -5.80 -17.19 2.24
C ARG A 185 -6.86 -17.96 3.01
N LEU A 186 -6.51 -18.58 4.14
CA LEU A 186 -7.46 -19.34 4.95
C LEU A 186 -8.60 -18.45 5.46
N ALA A 187 -8.30 -17.26 5.96
CA ALA A 187 -9.32 -16.34 6.46
C ALA A 187 -10.20 -15.82 5.32
N THR A 188 -9.63 -15.38 4.21
CA THR A 188 -10.40 -14.93 3.04
C THR A 188 -11.27 -16.06 2.48
N ALA A 189 -10.77 -17.29 2.41
CA ALA A 189 -11.55 -18.42 1.94
C ALA A 189 -12.78 -18.67 2.83
N ARG A 190 -12.63 -18.57 4.16
CA ARG A 190 -13.73 -18.71 5.11
C ARG A 190 -14.77 -17.60 4.98
N GLU A 191 -14.34 -16.35 4.81
CA GLU A 191 -15.24 -15.20 4.65
C GLU A 191 -16.09 -15.29 3.37
N LEU A 192 -15.61 -16.01 2.35
CA LEU A 192 -16.19 -16.04 1.01
C LEU A 192 -16.75 -17.40 0.59
N GLY A 193 -16.79 -18.37 1.51
CA GLY A 193 -17.27 -19.73 1.22
C GLY A 193 -16.43 -20.47 0.17
N LEU A 194 -15.14 -20.20 0.09
CA LEU A 194 -14.20 -20.82 -0.84
C LEU A 194 -13.36 -21.91 -0.16
N ALA A 195 -12.79 -22.79 -0.97
CA ALA A 195 -11.64 -23.61 -0.56
C ALA A 195 -10.34 -22.77 -0.68
N PRO A 196 -9.40 -22.85 0.28
CA PRO A 196 -8.15 -22.07 0.24
C PRO A 196 -7.33 -22.25 -1.04
N GLU A 197 -7.40 -23.43 -1.67
CA GLU A 197 -6.71 -23.78 -2.92
C GLU A 197 -7.24 -22.93 -4.10
N GLN A 198 -8.49 -22.49 -4.03
CA GLN A 198 -9.05 -21.57 -5.02
C GLN A 198 -8.42 -20.18 -4.95
N LEU A 199 -7.67 -19.84 -3.90
CA LEU A 199 -6.94 -18.57 -3.82
C LEU A 199 -5.46 -18.71 -4.22
N GLU A 200 -5.04 -19.87 -4.73
CA GLU A 200 -3.71 -20.06 -5.29
C GLU A 200 -3.62 -19.48 -6.71
N GLY A 201 -2.84 -18.40 -6.89
CA GLY A 201 -2.58 -17.74 -8.19
C GLY A 201 -1.60 -16.57 -8.10
#